data_AF-A0A3N5TZG3-F1
#
_entry.id   AF-A0A3N5TZG3-F1
#
_cell.length_a   1.000
_cell.length_b   1.000
_cell.length_c   1.000
_cell.angle_alpha   90.00
_cell.angle_beta   90.00
_cell.angle_gamma   90.00
#
_symmetry.space_group_name_H-M   'P 1'
#
loop_
_entity.id
_entity.type
_entity.pdbx_description
1 polymer ?
#
loop_
_entity_poly.entity_id
_entity_poly.type
_entity_poly.pdbx_seq_one_letter_code
_entity_poly.pdbx_strand_id
1 'polypeptide(L)'
;MQQVFVGLSLHRPEMIPLISEAMRRSEAIFLEEPPTPGFDQMIRGEVPVDDYLLPIDVEYPAFSRDMCSLLRELHAEGKKIHEVEPFVESLLSIHEFFAEGHKPDDLAENSIHFYVYRAERAATGALLAYYQTVGTGTFEEALEAIIRFARADAARFRLRDSLRAQALVSLVQEYPS
;
A
#
# COMPACT_ATOMS: atom_id res chain seq x y z
N MET A 1 -3.36 -28.28 -3.43
CA MET A 1 -2.27 -27.33 -3.77
C MET A 1 -2.92 -25.98 -3.71
N GLN A 2 -2.51 -25.09 -2.80
CA GLN A 2 -3.14 -23.78 -2.65
C GLN A 2 -3.02 -23.00 -3.96
N GLN A 3 -4.14 -22.51 -4.48
CA GLN A 3 -4.17 -21.68 -5.68
C GLN A 3 -4.17 -20.21 -5.25
N VAL A 4 -3.12 -19.48 -5.63
CA VAL A 4 -3.01 -18.04 -5.41
C VAL A 4 -3.22 -17.35 -6.74
N PHE A 5 -4.15 -16.41 -6.77
CA PHE A 5 -4.40 -15.54 -7.92
C PHE A 5 -3.82 -14.16 -7.62
N VAL A 6 -3.00 -13.63 -8.52
CA VAL A 6 -2.45 -12.28 -8.42
C VAL A 6 -3.23 -11.39 -9.39
N GLY A 7 -3.96 -10.41 -8.84
CA GLY A 7 -4.70 -9.42 -9.61
C GLY A 7 -3.83 -8.18 -9.85
N LEU A 8 -3.53 -7.88 -11.12
CA LEU A 8 -2.91 -6.62 -11.52
C LEU A 8 -3.98 -5.78 -12.21
N SER A 9 -4.39 -4.69 -11.57
CA SER A 9 -5.46 -3.83 -12.09
C SER A 9 -5.07 -2.35 -12.07
N LEU A 10 -5.76 -1.57 -12.91
CA LEU A 10 -5.72 -0.12 -12.88
C LEU A 10 -6.85 0.41 -12.00
N HIS A 11 -6.64 1.56 -11.35
CA HIS A 11 -7.65 2.27 -10.56
C HIS A 11 -8.67 3.00 -11.46
N ARG A 12 -9.38 2.22 -12.29
CA ARG A 12 -10.35 2.68 -13.30
C ARG A 12 -11.70 2.03 -12.99
N PRO A 13 -12.79 2.79 -12.81
CA PRO A 13 -14.12 2.23 -12.50
C PRO A 13 -14.57 1.13 -13.47
N GLU A 14 -14.16 1.21 -14.75
CA GLU A 14 -14.48 0.22 -15.78
C GLU A 14 -13.90 -1.17 -15.50
N MET A 15 -12.90 -1.27 -14.61
CA MET A 15 -12.29 -2.53 -14.21
C MET A 15 -13.08 -3.26 -13.13
N ILE A 16 -13.99 -2.59 -12.42
CA ILE A 16 -14.73 -3.16 -11.27
C ILE A 16 -15.45 -4.47 -11.62
N PRO A 17 -16.15 -4.61 -12.77
CA PRO A 17 -16.78 -5.88 -13.12
C PRO A 17 -15.79 -7.04 -13.29
N LEU A 18 -14.62 -6.76 -13.89
CA LEU A 18 -13.57 -7.78 -14.10
C LEU A 18 -12.90 -8.17 -12.77
N ILE A 19 -12.65 -7.18 -11.90
CA ILE A 19 -12.12 -7.39 -10.55
C ILE A 19 -13.11 -8.22 -9.72
N SER A 20 -14.40 -7.88 -9.76
CA SER A 20 -15.48 -8.60 -9.09
C SER A 20 -15.51 -10.08 -9.50
N GLU A 21 -15.50 -10.34 -10.81
CA GLU A 21 -15.52 -11.72 -11.33
C GLU A 21 -14.30 -12.52 -10.83
N ALA A 22 -13.12 -11.92 -10.81
CA ALA A 22 -11.91 -12.55 -10.32
C ALA A 22 -11.99 -12.82 -8.80
N MET A 23 -12.35 -11.81 -8.01
CA MET A 23 -12.42 -11.90 -6.54
C MET A 23 -13.47 -12.91 -6.07
N ARG A 24 -14.62 -13.04 -6.76
CA ARG A 24 -15.67 -14.00 -6.38
C ARG A 24 -15.23 -15.47 -6.49
N ARG A 25 -14.18 -15.77 -7.26
CA ARG A 25 -13.61 -17.12 -7.39
C ARG A 25 -12.72 -17.51 -6.21
N SER A 26 -12.33 -16.54 -5.38
CA SER A 26 -11.47 -16.75 -4.22
C SER A 26 -12.29 -16.83 -2.93
N GLU A 27 -11.78 -17.53 -1.92
CA GLU A 27 -12.37 -17.57 -0.57
C GLU A 27 -11.93 -16.36 0.27
N ALA A 28 -10.65 -16.01 0.16
CA ALA A 28 -10.02 -14.87 0.78
C ALA A 28 -9.45 -13.90 -0.26
N ILE A 29 -9.51 -12.61 0.07
CA ILE A 29 -9.08 -11.49 -0.76
C ILE A 29 -8.10 -10.66 0.08
N PHE A 30 -6.91 -10.42 -0.47
CA PHE A 30 -5.84 -9.67 0.17
C PHE A 30 -5.59 -8.36 -0.59
N LEU A 31 -6.04 -7.25 -0.04
CA LEU A 31 -5.90 -5.92 -0.62
C LEU A 31 -4.46 -5.41 -0.44
N GLU A 32 -3.99 -4.60 -1.38
CA GLU A 32 -2.70 -3.90 -1.29
C GLU A 32 -2.91 -2.50 -0.70
N GLU A 33 -3.57 -2.48 0.45
CA GLU A 33 -3.95 -1.26 1.19
C GLU A 33 -3.59 -1.47 2.67
N PRO A 34 -3.13 -0.42 3.37
CA PRO A 34 -2.83 -0.52 4.80
C PRO A 34 -4.14 -0.62 5.59
N PRO A 35 -4.13 -1.26 6.78
CA PRO A 35 -5.30 -1.27 7.65
C PRO A 35 -5.81 0.13 7.93
N THR A 36 -7.10 0.38 7.66
CA THR A 36 -7.69 1.71 7.81
C THR A 36 -8.75 1.73 8.91
N PRO A 37 -8.72 2.70 9.85
CA PRO A 37 -9.76 2.83 10.86
C PRO A 37 -11.16 2.90 10.23
N GLY A 38 -12.07 2.04 10.70
CA GLY A 38 -13.44 2.00 10.22
C GLY A 38 -13.69 1.11 9.00
N PHE A 39 -12.66 0.49 8.40
CA PHE A 39 -12.81 -0.45 7.29
C PHE A 39 -13.84 -1.55 7.61
N ASP A 40 -13.69 -2.19 8.77
CA ASP A 40 -14.59 -3.21 9.30
C ASP A 40 -16.05 -2.75 9.40
N GLN A 41 -16.29 -1.52 9.84
CA GLN A 41 -17.63 -0.94 9.96
C GLN A 41 -18.20 -0.65 8.56
N MET A 42 -17.34 -0.17 7.65
CA MET A 42 -17.71 0.09 6.26
C MET A 42 -18.11 -1.20 5.53
N ILE A 43 -17.31 -2.27 5.61
CA ILE A 43 -17.62 -3.55 4.93
C ILE A 43 -18.86 -4.23 5.50
N ARG A 44 -19.16 -4.06 6.80
CA ARG A 44 -20.41 -4.51 7.43
C ARG A 44 -21.60 -3.61 7.12
N GLY A 45 -21.35 -2.43 6.58
CA GLY A 45 -22.36 -1.45 6.23
C GLY A 45 -22.91 -0.61 7.39
N GLU A 46 -22.19 -0.60 8.51
CA GLU A 46 -22.48 0.20 9.70
C GLU A 46 -22.16 1.69 9.47
N VAL A 47 -21.18 1.97 8.60
CA VAL A 47 -20.79 3.32 8.17
C VAL A 47 -21.00 3.46 6.64
N PRO A 48 -21.58 4.57 6.16
CA PRO A 48 -21.66 4.86 4.73
C PRO A 48 -20.28 4.90 4.06
N VAL A 49 -20.18 4.42 2.83
CA VAL A 49 -18.91 4.44 2.06
C VAL A 49 -18.33 5.85 1.99
N ASP A 50 -19.17 6.86 1.81
CA ASP A 50 -18.75 8.26 1.68
C ASP A 50 -18.15 8.80 2.97
N ASP A 51 -18.72 8.42 4.11
CA ASP A 51 -18.23 8.83 5.43
C ASP A 51 -16.91 8.12 5.75
N TYR A 52 -16.77 6.86 5.35
CA TYR A 52 -15.52 6.10 5.47
C TYR A 52 -14.40 6.71 4.61
N LEU A 53 -14.72 7.13 3.38
CA LEU A 53 -13.73 7.70 2.45
C LEU A 53 -13.39 9.16 2.76
N LEU A 54 -14.24 9.90 3.46
CA LEU A 54 -14.04 11.32 3.76
C LEU A 54 -12.69 11.66 4.43
N PRO A 55 -12.22 10.92 5.45
CA PRO A 55 -10.92 11.18 6.07
C PRO A 55 -9.72 10.60 5.29
N ILE A 56 -9.97 9.83 4.22
CA ILE A 56 -8.92 9.12 3.46
C ILE A 56 -8.55 9.95 2.24
N ASP A 57 -7.26 10.25 2.07
CA ASP A 57 -6.76 10.92 0.87
C ASP A 57 -6.74 9.93 -0.31
N VAL A 58 -7.85 9.89 -1.06
CA VAL A 58 -8.02 8.99 -2.20
C VAL A 58 -7.62 9.63 -3.51
N GLU A 59 -6.66 9.02 -4.22
CA GLU A 59 -6.23 9.49 -5.54
C GLU A 59 -7.30 9.26 -6.63
N TYR A 60 -8.14 8.23 -6.48
CA TYR A 60 -9.14 7.82 -7.48
C TYR A 60 -10.57 7.72 -6.88
N PRO A 61 -11.25 8.84 -6.60
CA PRO A 61 -12.49 8.85 -5.79
C PRO A 61 -13.62 7.96 -6.31
N ALA A 62 -13.86 7.95 -7.62
CA ALA A 62 -14.91 7.13 -8.23
C ALA A 62 -14.59 5.63 -8.11
N PHE A 63 -13.34 5.25 -8.42
CA PHE A 63 -12.89 3.87 -8.27
C PHE A 63 -12.94 3.41 -6.81
N SER A 64 -12.45 4.21 -5.87
CA SER A 64 -12.44 3.86 -4.44
C SER A 64 -13.85 3.63 -3.89
N ARG A 65 -14.81 4.45 -4.30
CA ARG A 65 -16.23 4.29 -3.95
C ARG A 65 -16.82 2.98 -4.49
N ASP A 66 -16.59 2.72 -5.77
CA ASP A 66 -17.10 1.50 -6.43
C ASP A 66 -16.44 0.24 -5.86
N MET A 67 -15.14 0.31 -5.56
CA MET A 67 -14.39 -0.76 -4.90
C MET A 67 -14.92 -1.01 -3.48
N CYS A 68 -15.13 0.02 -2.65
CA CYS A 68 -15.75 -0.15 -1.33
C CYS A 68 -17.14 -0.81 -1.42
N SER A 69 -17.94 -0.42 -2.41
CA SER A 69 -19.25 -1.03 -2.66
C SER A 69 -19.12 -2.51 -3.02
N LEU A 70 -18.19 -2.86 -3.91
CA LEU A 70 -17.86 -4.25 -4.24
C LEU A 70 -17.35 -5.05 -3.03
N LEU A 71 -16.48 -4.47 -2.19
CA LEU A 71 -15.96 -5.14 -0.99
C LEU A 71 -17.08 -5.44 0.01
N ARG A 72 -18.06 -4.54 0.16
CA ARG A 72 -19.28 -4.80 0.97
C ARG A 72 -20.08 -5.98 0.42
N GLU A 73 -20.29 -6.04 -0.89
CA GLU A 73 -20.99 -7.17 -1.52
C GLU A 73 -20.25 -8.49 -1.30
N LEU A 74 -18.93 -8.50 -1.52
CA LEU A 74 -18.09 -9.68 -1.32
C LEU A 74 -18.11 -10.13 0.16
N HIS A 75 -18.02 -9.19 1.10
CA HIS A 75 -18.14 -9.49 2.52
C HIS A 75 -19.53 -10.08 2.86
N ALA A 76 -20.61 -9.54 2.30
CA ALA A 76 -21.96 -10.07 2.47
C ALA A 76 -22.14 -11.49 1.88
N GLU A 77 -21.38 -11.82 0.83
CA GLU A 77 -21.27 -13.18 0.27
C GLU A 77 -20.40 -14.13 1.11
N GLY A 78 -19.83 -13.65 2.23
CA GLY A 78 -19.04 -14.44 3.15
C GLY A 78 -17.55 -14.53 2.78
N LYS A 79 -17.06 -13.73 1.82
CA LYS A 79 -15.64 -13.65 1.48
C LYS A 79 -14.85 -13.08 2.66
N LYS A 80 -13.63 -13.58 2.88
CA LYS A 80 -12.68 -12.98 3.83
C LYS A 80 -11.89 -11.90 3.13
N ILE A 81 -11.79 -10.72 3.73
CA ILE A 81 -11.12 -9.56 3.14
C ILE A 81 -10.09 -9.07 4.15
N HIS A 82 -8.86 -8.90 3.70
CA HIS A 82 -7.72 -8.48 4.52
C HIS A 82 -7.01 -7.31 3.87
N GLU A 83 -6.76 -6.25 4.62
CA GLU A 83 -5.86 -5.15 4.26
C GLU A 83 -4.43 -5.57 4.60
N VAL A 84 -3.57 -5.75 3.60
CA VAL A 84 -2.20 -6.26 3.81
C VAL A 84 -1.20 -5.37 3.08
N GLU A 85 -0.77 -4.31 3.76
CA GLU A 85 0.29 -3.42 3.28
C GLU A 85 1.18 -2.94 4.45
N PRO A 86 2.09 -3.80 4.94
CA PRO A 86 2.90 -3.51 6.13
C PRO A 86 3.86 -2.33 5.95
N PHE A 87 4.28 -2.04 4.71
CA PHE A 87 5.19 -0.94 4.44
C PHE A 87 4.50 0.41 4.68
N VAL A 88 3.29 0.59 4.13
CA VAL A 88 2.53 1.84 4.29
C VAL A 88 2.03 1.97 5.73
N GLU A 89 1.58 0.87 6.35
CA GLU A 89 1.21 0.85 7.78
C GLU A 89 2.38 1.33 8.68
N SER A 90 3.58 0.81 8.42
CA SER A 90 4.80 1.24 9.12
C SER A 90 5.14 2.71 8.84
N LEU A 91 4.94 3.18 7.61
CA LEU A 91 5.17 4.58 7.24
C LEU A 91 4.22 5.54 7.97
N LEU A 92 2.93 5.20 8.05
CA LEU A 92 1.94 5.97 8.82
C LEU A 92 2.33 6.01 10.30
N SER A 93 2.72 4.88 10.87
CA SER A 93 3.20 4.79 12.26
C SER A 93 4.44 5.67 12.51
N ILE A 94 5.37 5.73 11.56
CA ILE A 94 6.56 6.62 11.65
C ILE A 94 6.14 8.09 11.63
N HIS A 95 5.17 8.47 10.80
CA HIS A 95 4.66 9.84 10.76
C HIS A 95 4.04 10.27 12.09
N GLU A 96 3.23 9.40 12.70
CA GLU A 96 2.67 9.63 14.04
C GLU A 96 3.77 9.73 15.10
N PHE A 97 4.73 8.81 15.08
CA PHE A 97 5.87 8.80 16.00
C PHE A 97 6.67 10.11 15.94
N PHE A 98 6.91 10.66 14.75
CA PHE A 98 7.57 11.96 14.59
C PHE A 98 6.66 13.15 14.95
N ALA A 99 5.35 13.06 14.71
CA ALA A 99 4.40 14.09 15.12
C ALA A 99 4.33 14.24 16.65
N GLU A 100 4.60 13.17 17.40
CA GLU A 100 4.75 13.18 18.86
C GLU A 100 6.08 13.80 19.36
N GLY A 101 6.99 14.17 18.44
CA GLY A 101 8.25 14.85 18.76
C GLY A 101 9.49 13.95 18.84
N HIS A 102 9.34 12.65 18.58
CA HIS A 102 10.47 11.73 18.47
C HIS A 102 11.28 12.00 17.19
N LYS A 103 12.51 11.48 17.16
CA LYS A 103 13.48 11.66 16.08
C LYS A 103 13.81 10.33 15.39
N PRO A 104 14.39 10.39 14.19
CA PRO A 104 14.88 9.20 13.50
C PRO A 104 15.81 8.32 14.34
N ASP A 105 16.64 8.91 15.20
CA ASP A 105 17.59 8.20 16.04
C ASP A 105 16.91 7.44 17.21
N ASP A 106 15.63 7.73 17.48
CA ASP A 106 14.82 7.02 18.47
C ASP A 106 14.18 5.74 17.89
N LEU A 107 14.28 5.51 16.57
CA LEU A 107 13.80 4.28 15.94
C LEU A 107 14.76 3.12 16.25
N ALA A 108 14.21 1.98 16.70
CA ALA A 108 15.03 0.80 16.99
C ALA A 108 15.63 0.23 15.69
N GLU A 109 16.97 0.08 15.63
CA GLU A 109 17.72 -0.27 14.41
C GLU A 109 17.33 -1.60 13.73
N ASN A 110 16.70 -2.53 14.48
CA ASN A 110 16.25 -3.82 13.97
C ASN A 110 14.72 -3.91 13.81
N SER A 111 14.02 -2.77 13.80
CA SER A 111 12.57 -2.71 13.62
C SER A 111 12.19 -2.53 12.14
N ILE A 112 10.98 -2.96 11.79
CA ILE A 112 10.37 -2.65 10.49
C ILE A 112 10.34 -1.14 10.22
N HIS A 113 10.06 -0.32 11.25
CA HIS A 113 10.03 1.13 11.14
C HIS A 113 11.38 1.72 10.72
N PHE A 114 12.48 1.22 11.28
CA PHE A 114 13.81 1.66 10.89
C PHE A 114 14.12 1.32 9.43
N TYR A 115 13.83 0.11 8.98
CA TYR A 115 14.06 -0.28 7.59
C TYR A 115 13.21 0.51 6.60
N VAL A 116 11.92 0.71 6.90
CA VAL A 116 11.00 1.53 6.10
C VAL A 116 11.48 2.98 6.04
N TYR A 117 11.80 3.58 7.20
CA TYR A 117 12.34 4.94 7.27
C TYR A 117 13.62 5.10 6.42
N ARG A 118 14.56 4.15 6.51
CA ARG A 118 15.82 4.19 5.75
C ARG A 118 15.58 4.12 4.25
N ALA A 119 14.65 3.26 3.80
CA ALA A 119 14.31 3.12 2.40
C ALA A 119 13.63 4.37 1.85
N GLU A 120 12.64 4.90 2.58
CA GLU A 120 11.96 6.15 2.23
C GLU A 120 12.92 7.33 2.16
N ARG A 121 13.71 7.55 3.22
CA ARG A 121 14.70 8.63 3.26
C ARG A 121 15.69 8.57 2.10
N ALA A 122 16.13 7.37 1.72
CA ALA A 122 17.05 7.19 0.59
C ALA A 122 16.39 7.54 -0.74
N ALA A 123 15.16 7.06 -1.00
CA ALA A 123 14.43 7.33 -2.22
C ALA A 123 14.05 8.82 -2.34
N THR A 124 13.44 9.40 -1.30
CA THR A 124 13.08 10.83 -1.27
C THR A 124 14.31 11.72 -1.37
N GLY A 125 15.40 11.38 -0.67
CA GLY A 125 16.66 12.13 -0.77
C GLY A 125 17.24 12.13 -2.18
N ALA A 126 17.23 10.99 -2.86
CA ALA A 126 17.69 10.89 -4.24
C ALA A 126 16.78 11.64 -5.23
N LEU A 127 15.46 11.65 -4.98
CA LEU A 127 14.49 12.41 -5.77
C LEU A 127 14.71 13.92 -5.65
N LEU A 128 14.89 14.42 -4.43
CA LEU A 128 15.18 15.83 -4.17
C LEU A 128 16.50 16.25 -4.82
N ALA A 129 17.53 15.40 -4.73
CA ALA A 129 18.80 15.64 -5.40
C ALA A 129 18.63 15.72 -6.92
N TYR A 130 17.85 14.82 -7.52
CA TYR A 130 17.51 14.89 -8.95
C TYR A 130 16.83 16.21 -9.33
N TYR A 131 15.81 16.65 -8.59
CA TYR A 131 15.16 17.93 -8.88
C TYR A 131 16.11 19.13 -8.79
N GLN A 132 16.99 19.14 -7.79
CA GLN A 132 18.02 20.19 -7.66
C GLN A 132 19.00 20.17 -8.83
N THR A 133 19.47 18.98 -9.24
CA THR A 133 20.41 18.81 -10.35
C THR A 133 19.79 19.20 -11.69
N VAL A 134 18.53 18.84 -11.97
CA VAL A 134 17.86 19.25 -13.22
C VAL A 134 17.75 20.76 -13.35
N GLY A 135 17.56 21.48 -12.23
CA GLY A 135 17.44 22.93 -12.25
C GLY A 135 18.76 23.69 -12.41
N THR A 136 19.92 23.07 -12.16
CA THR A 136 21.20 23.78 -12.01
C THR A 136 22.40 23.12 -12.69
N GLY A 137 22.33 21.83 -13.00
CA GLY A 137 23.43 21.02 -13.52
C GLY A 137 23.38 20.76 -15.02
N THR A 138 24.29 19.92 -15.51
CA THR A 138 24.34 19.49 -16.91
C THR A 138 23.36 18.35 -17.20
N PHE A 139 23.19 18.04 -18.49
CA PHE A 139 22.42 16.87 -18.91
C PHE A 139 22.97 15.56 -18.34
N GLU A 140 24.29 15.39 -18.34
CA GLU A 140 24.96 14.21 -17.81
C GLU A 140 24.74 14.07 -16.29
N GLU A 141 24.84 15.17 -15.55
CA GLU A 141 24.58 15.18 -14.11
C GLU A 141 23.11 14.83 -13.81
N ALA A 142 22.17 15.36 -14.59
CA ALA A 142 20.75 15.03 -14.47
C ALA A 142 20.50 13.54 -14.79
N LEU A 143 21.16 12.99 -15.81
CA LEU A 143 21.07 11.58 -16.18
C LEU A 143 21.59 10.66 -15.07
N GLU A 144 22.71 11.01 -14.44
CA GLU A 144 23.21 10.25 -13.30
C GLU A 144 22.27 10.34 -12.09
N ALA A 145 21.72 11.53 -11.82
CA ALA A 145 20.82 11.74 -10.70
C ALA A 145 19.51 10.94 -10.85
N ILE A 146 18.91 10.90 -12.05
CA ILE A 146 17.71 10.08 -12.29
C ILE A 146 18.01 8.58 -12.16
N ILE A 147 19.18 8.10 -12.61
CA ILE A 147 19.59 6.70 -12.43
C ILE A 147 19.75 6.36 -10.94
N ARG A 148 20.36 7.26 -10.15
CA ARG A 148 20.48 7.09 -8.69
C ARG A 148 19.11 7.03 -8.02
N PHE A 149 18.20 7.92 -8.37
CA PHE A 149 16.83 7.90 -7.88
C PHE A 149 16.12 6.59 -8.24
N ALA A 150 16.14 6.19 -9.51
CA ALA A 150 15.49 4.96 -9.97
C ALA A 150 15.99 3.70 -9.22
N ARG A 151 17.29 3.65 -8.89
CA ARG A 151 17.87 2.55 -8.09
C ARG A 151 17.41 2.58 -6.64
N ALA A 152 17.34 3.76 -6.02
CA ALA A 152 16.86 3.91 -4.65
C ALA A 152 15.37 3.56 -4.55
N ASP A 153 14.57 4.01 -5.51
CA ASP A 153 13.14 3.72 -5.58
C ASP A 153 12.85 2.23 -5.84
N ALA A 154 13.60 1.60 -6.75
CA ALA A 154 13.52 0.14 -6.95
C ALA A 154 13.90 -0.65 -5.69
N ALA A 155 14.88 -0.17 -4.90
CA ALA A 155 15.22 -0.81 -3.63
C ALA A 155 14.10 -0.66 -2.59
N ARG A 156 13.43 0.50 -2.57
CA ARG A 156 12.24 0.76 -1.74
C ARG A 156 11.09 -0.17 -2.11
N PHE A 157 10.77 -0.33 -3.39
CA PHE A 157 9.74 -1.29 -3.83
C PHE A 157 10.08 -2.73 -3.46
N ARG A 158 11.32 -3.18 -3.66
CA ARG A 158 11.73 -4.53 -3.24
C ARG A 158 11.51 -4.77 -1.74
N LEU A 159 11.75 -3.77 -0.89
CA LEU A 159 11.47 -3.88 0.54
C LEU A 159 9.96 -4.00 0.79
N ARG A 160 9.16 -3.12 0.19
CA ARG A 160 7.68 -3.16 0.28
C ARG A 160 7.11 -4.52 -0.12
N ASP A 161 7.50 -5.03 -1.30
CA ASP A 161 7.06 -6.32 -1.81
C ASP A 161 7.47 -7.48 -0.89
N SER A 162 8.69 -7.43 -0.34
CA SER A 162 9.20 -8.46 0.57
C SER A 162 8.43 -8.49 1.88
N LEU A 163 8.13 -7.31 2.46
CA LEU A 163 7.35 -7.21 3.70
C LEU A 163 5.92 -7.72 3.49
N ARG A 164 5.28 -7.34 2.38
CA ARG A 164 3.94 -7.81 2.04
C ARG A 164 3.91 -9.32 1.79
N ALA A 165 4.88 -9.86 1.04
CA ALA A 165 4.99 -11.30 0.83
C ALA A 165 5.16 -12.07 2.14
N GLN A 166 5.98 -11.56 3.08
CA GLN A 166 6.16 -12.18 4.41
C GLN A 166 4.85 -12.17 5.22
N ALA A 167 4.10 -11.07 5.22
CA ALA A 167 2.81 -10.98 5.89
C ALA A 167 1.76 -11.94 5.28
N LEU A 168 1.77 -12.09 3.95
CA LEU A 168 0.84 -12.98 3.25
C LEU A 168 1.10 -14.47 3.53
N VAL A 169 2.35 -14.89 3.77
CA VAL A 169 2.68 -16.32 3.99
C VAL A 169 1.87 -16.93 5.12
N SER A 170 1.75 -16.24 6.26
CA SER A 170 0.97 -16.73 7.41
C SER A 170 -0.52 -16.75 7.11
N LEU A 171 -1.04 -15.71 6.46
CA LEU A 171 -2.48 -15.60 6.16
C LEU A 171 -2.96 -16.60 5.12
N VAL A 172 -2.17 -16.84 4.07
CA VAL A 172 -2.53 -17.80 3.00
C VAL A 172 -2.62 -19.24 3.56
N GLN A 173 -1.86 -19.57 4.61
CA GLN A 173 -1.94 -20.89 5.26
C GLN A 173 -3.28 -21.13 5.95
N GLU A 174 -4.03 -20.08 6.31
CA GLU A 174 -5.35 -20.19 6.94
C GLU A 174 -6.46 -20.61 5.96
N TYR A 175 -6.19 -20.52 4.64
CA TYR A 175 -7.15 -20.85 3.57
C TYR A 175 -6.66 -22.05 2.73
N PRO A 176 -6.65 -23.27 3.30
CA PRO A 176 -6.27 -24.47 2.56
C PRO A 176 -7.33 -24.82 1.50
N SER A 177 -6.86 -25.08 0.28
CA SER A 177 -7.64 -25.54 -0.88
C SER A 177 -8.42 -26.81 -0.62
#